data_AF-A0A8X8LAA2-F1
#
_entry.id   AF-A0A8X8LAA2-F1
#
_cell.length_a   1.000
_cell.length_b   1.000
_cell.length_c   1.000
_cell.angle_alpha   90.00
_cell.angle_beta   90.00
_cell.angle_gamma   90.00
#
_symmetry.space_group_name_H-M   'P 1'
#
loop_
_entity.id
_entity.type
_entity.pdbx_description
1 polymer ?
#
loop_
_entity_poly.entity_id
_entity_poly.type
_entity_poly.pdbx_seq_one_letter_code
_entity_poly.pdbx_strand_id
1 'polypeptide(L)'
;MMKVKAPFTNEVYEILSREEIQNIITSLAPENIVRTAHEGYIPGIKTGYAAVNLVTGELESKSLQQNEHHTGVDALWVAIYKIGPNPPDWPMEEIYTDEEIRTWKNSEEYEEGICIDEFHQIDPIEIYEREIEAEIYHFNLDWEWINDQLDRWYVEVY
;
A
#
# COMPACT_ATOMS: atom_id res chain seq x y z
N MET A 1 -15.42 -21.68 -7.95
CA MET A 1 -15.26 -21.41 -6.51
C MET A 1 -14.56 -22.60 -5.85
N MET A 2 -13.61 -22.32 -4.97
CA MET A 2 -12.76 -23.30 -4.27
C MET A 2 -13.01 -23.20 -2.77
N LYS A 3 -12.82 -24.30 -2.03
CA LYS A 3 -12.92 -24.27 -0.56
C LYS A 3 -11.53 -24.35 0.06
N VAL A 4 -11.25 -23.44 0.99
CA VAL A 4 -9.98 -23.38 1.72
C VAL A 4 -10.21 -23.41 3.22
N LYS A 5 -9.29 -24.06 3.94
CA LYS A 5 -9.29 -24.04 5.41
C LYS A 5 -8.60 -22.76 5.88
N ALA A 6 -9.28 -21.97 6.69
CA ALA A 6 -8.70 -20.72 7.20
C ALA A 6 -7.54 -20.99 8.18
N PRO A 7 -6.45 -20.21 8.12
CA PRO A 7 -5.30 -20.34 9.01
C PRO A 7 -5.67 -20.36 10.48
N PHE A 8 -5.03 -21.26 11.24
CA PHE A 8 -5.16 -21.40 12.70
C PHE A 8 -6.58 -21.73 13.20
N THR A 9 -7.50 -22.13 12.31
CA THR A 9 -8.87 -22.54 12.66
C THR A 9 -9.23 -23.88 12.03
N ASN A 10 -10.43 -24.40 12.32
CA ASN A 10 -11.03 -25.54 11.62
C ASN A 10 -12.11 -25.13 10.61
N GLU A 11 -12.25 -23.84 10.36
CA GLU A 11 -13.29 -23.30 9.51
C GLU A 11 -12.88 -23.39 8.04
N VAL A 12 -13.86 -23.67 7.19
CA VAL A 12 -13.68 -23.80 5.75
C VAL A 12 -14.54 -22.74 5.07
N TYR A 13 -13.91 -21.97 4.20
CA TYR A 13 -14.53 -20.87 3.48
C TYR A 13 -14.50 -21.16 1.99
N GLU A 14 -15.55 -20.71 1.30
CA GLU A 14 -15.58 -20.68 -0.15
C GLU A 14 -14.94 -19.38 -0.63
N ILE A 15 -13.94 -19.48 -1.49
CA ILE A 15 -13.23 -18.35 -2.08
C ILE A 15 -13.49 -18.29 -3.58
N LEU A 16 -13.40 -17.07 -4.11
CA LEU A 16 -13.44 -16.79 -5.53
C LEU A 16 -12.34 -17.58 -6.27
N SER A 17 -12.54 -17.85 -7.55
CA SER A 17 -11.49 -18.47 -8.36
C SER A 17 -10.29 -17.55 -8.51
N ARG A 18 -9.12 -18.15 -8.80
CA ARG A 18 -7.90 -17.40 -9.08
C ARG A 18 -8.10 -16.38 -10.21
N GLU A 19 -8.77 -16.79 -11.28
CA GLU A 19 -9.06 -15.93 -12.43
C GLU A 19 -9.92 -14.72 -12.05
N GLU A 20 -10.98 -14.93 -11.24
CA GLU A 20 -11.81 -13.84 -10.71
C GLU A 20 -10.99 -12.84 -9.89
N ILE A 21 -10.13 -13.33 -8.99
CA ILE A 21 -9.25 -12.47 -8.18
C ILE A 21 -8.25 -11.70 -9.05
N GLN A 22 -7.60 -12.35 -10.02
CA GLN A 22 -6.65 -11.67 -10.91
C GLN A 22 -7.34 -10.59 -11.77
N ASN A 23 -8.57 -10.85 -12.24
CA ASN A 23 -9.37 -9.87 -12.96
C ASN A 23 -9.76 -8.68 -12.09
N ILE A 24 -10.14 -8.92 -10.83
CA ILE A 24 -10.40 -7.85 -9.85
C ILE A 24 -9.15 -7.00 -9.68
N ILE A 25 -8.00 -7.61 -9.35
CA ILE A 25 -6.74 -6.89 -9.12
C ILE A 25 -6.35 -6.03 -10.32
N THR A 26 -6.49 -6.56 -11.53
CA THR A 26 -6.14 -5.85 -12.77
C THR A 26 -7.09 -4.68 -13.07
N SER A 27 -8.32 -4.72 -12.55
CA SER A 27 -9.32 -3.66 -12.74
C SER A 27 -9.21 -2.50 -11.74
N LEU A 28 -8.42 -2.65 -10.67
CA LEU A 28 -8.28 -1.63 -9.64
C LEU A 28 -7.43 -0.46 -10.13
N ALA A 29 -7.90 0.76 -9.84
CA ALA A 29 -7.12 1.96 -10.11
C ALA A 29 -5.94 2.07 -9.13
N PRO A 30 -4.73 2.46 -9.60
CA PRO A 30 -3.57 2.69 -8.74
C PRO A 30 -3.86 3.56 -7.51
N GLU A 31 -4.61 4.65 -7.71
CA GLU A 31 -5.03 5.55 -6.64
C GLU A 31 -5.77 4.81 -5.50
N ASN A 32 -6.75 3.98 -5.85
CA ASN A 32 -7.52 3.23 -4.85
C ASN A 32 -6.61 2.26 -4.08
N ILE A 33 -5.66 1.62 -4.77
CA ILE A 33 -4.73 0.67 -4.16
C ILE A 33 -3.82 1.38 -3.16
N VAL A 34 -3.13 2.44 -3.59
CA VAL A 34 -2.18 3.17 -2.74
C VAL A 34 -2.91 3.76 -1.53
N ARG A 35 -4.00 4.50 -1.75
CA ARG A 35 -4.77 5.13 -0.67
C ARG A 35 -5.32 4.10 0.33
N THR A 36 -5.79 2.94 -0.13
CA THR A 36 -6.23 1.86 0.77
C THR A 36 -5.11 1.38 1.69
N ALA A 37 -3.87 1.29 1.19
CA ALA A 37 -2.74 0.92 2.05
C ALA A 37 -2.45 2.02 3.10
N HIS A 38 -2.57 3.30 2.73
CA HIS A 38 -2.38 4.43 3.65
C HIS A 38 -3.41 4.45 4.80
N GLU A 39 -4.65 4.02 4.58
CA GLU A 39 -5.67 3.93 5.63
C GLU A 39 -5.24 3.04 6.82
N GLY A 40 -4.46 2.00 6.55
CA GLY A 40 -3.96 1.05 7.53
C GLY A 40 -2.51 1.33 7.95
N TYR A 41 -1.85 2.29 7.33
CA TYR A 41 -0.45 2.57 7.57
C TYR A 41 -0.26 3.44 8.83
N ILE A 42 0.72 3.08 9.67
CA ILE A 42 1.13 3.90 10.80
C ILE A 42 2.65 4.02 10.78
N PRO A 43 3.21 5.19 10.42
CA PRO A 43 4.66 5.40 10.29
C PRO A 43 5.44 4.89 11.50
N GLY A 44 6.50 4.11 11.26
CA GLY A 44 7.35 3.53 12.30
C GLY A 44 6.70 2.46 13.20
N ILE A 45 5.41 2.14 13.01
CA ILE A 45 4.65 1.24 13.91
C ILE A 45 4.01 0.08 13.14
N LYS A 46 3.19 0.36 12.12
CA LYS A 46 2.42 -0.64 11.38
C LYS A 46 2.65 -0.52 9.87
N THR A 47 2.86 -1.66 9.24
CA THR A 47 2.83 -1.77 7.77
C THR A 47 1.37 -1.66 7.31
N GLY A 48 1.10 -0.77 6.37
CA GLY A 48 -0.19 -0.66 5.70
C GLY A 48 -0.21 -1.54 4.46
N TYR A 49 -1.32 -2.23 4.22
CA TYR A 49 -1.51 -3.09 3.06
C TYR A 49 -2.82 -2.76 2.38
N ALA A 50 -2.78 -2.76 1.05
CA ALA A 50 -3.98 -2.90 0.25
C ALA A 50 -4.11 -4.36 -0.15
N ALA A 51 -5.22 -4.98 0.21
CA ALA A 51 -5.43 -6.40 0.04
C ALA A 51 -6.80 -6.70 -0.57
N VAL A 52 -6.87 -7.68 -1.45
CA VAL A 52 -8.14 -8.18 -1.98
C VAL A 52 -8.60 -9.35 -1.12
N ASN A 53 -9.79 -9.25 -0.58
CA ASN A 53 -10.44 -10.32 0.18
C ASN A 53 -10.81 -11.47 -0.76
N LEU A 54 -10.36 -12.70 -0.45
CA LEU A 54 -10.56 -13.85 -1.33
C LEU A 54 -12.00 -14.37 -1.35
N VAL A 55 -12.80 -14.03 -0.34
CA VAL A 55 -14.20 -14.43 -0.22
C VAL A 55 -15.11 -13.43 -0.94
N THR A 56 -14.91 -12.13 -0.72
CA THR A 56 -15.80 -11.08 -1.22
C THR A 56 -15.31 -10.44 -2.52
N GLY A 57 -13.99 -10.48 -2.79
CA GLY A 57 -13.37 -9.75 -3.88
C GLY A 57 -13.19 -8.26 -3.61
N GLU A 58 -13.50 -7.79 -2.40
CA GLU A 58 -13.39 -6.38 -2.04
C GLU A 58 -11.93 -5.99 -1.76
N LEU A 59 -11.57 -4.76 -2.14
CA LEU A 59 -10.31 -4.14 -1.77
C LEU A 59 -10.44 -3.60 -0.34
N GLU A 60 -9.56 -4.06 0.55
CA GLU A 60 -9.59 -3.77 1.98
C GLU A 60 -8.22 -3.26 2.45
N SER A 61 -8.27 -2.36 3.43
CA SER A 61 -7.07 -1.97 4.17
C SER A 61 -6.75 -3.01 5.24
N LYS A 62 -5.48 -3.44 5.30
CA LYS A 62 -4.95 -4.32 6.36
C LYS A 62 -3.75 -3.65 7.01
N SER A 63 -3.58 -3.88 8.31
CA SER A 63 -2.55 -3.21 9.12
C SER A 63 -1.93 -4.20 10.09
N LEU A 64 -0.62 -4.43 9.97
CA LEU A 64 0.09 -5.43 10.79
C LEU A 64 1.37 -4.85 11.39
N GLN A 65 1.61 -5.15 12.68
CA GLN A 65 2.90 -4.97 13.34
C GLN A 65 3.87 -6.13 13.04
N GLN A 66 5.13 -5.96 13.44
CA GLN A 66 6.12 -7.03 13.37
C GLN A 66 5.67 -8.24 14.24
N ASN A 67 5.55 -9.41 13.60
CA ASN A 67 5.03 -10.67 14.18
C ASN A 67 3.52 -10.74 14.43
N GLU A 68 2.73 -9.79 13.90
CA GLU A 68 1.27 -9.88 13.90
C GLU A 68 0.80 -10.72 12.70
N HIS A 69 -0.19 -11.58 12.93
CA HIS A 69 -0.80 -12.41 11.90
C HIS A 69 -2.32 -12.38 12.04
N HIS A 70 -3.02 -12.18 10.94
CA HIS A 70 -4.46 -12.41 10.89
C HIS A 70 -4.76 -13.91 10.99
N THR A 71 -5.93 -14.25 11.53
CA THR A 71 -6.39 -15.63 11.74
C THR A 71 -7.83 -15.78 11.26
N GLY A 72 -8.27 -17.01 10.99
CA GLY A 72 -9.66 -17.23 10.55
C GLY A 72 -9.97 -16.55 9.21
N VAL A 73 -11.19 -16.03 9.08
CA VAL A 73 -11.64 -15.32 7.86
C VAL A 73 -10.79 -14.08 7.56
N ASP A 74 -10.28 -13.39 8.59
CA ASP A 74 -9.47 -12.18 8.44
C ASP A 74 -8.11 -12.44 7.79
N ALA A 75 -7.71 -13.71 7.67
CA ALA A 75 -6.49 -14.12 6.98
C ALA A 75 -6.71 -14.43 5.49
N LEU A 76 -7.95 -14.45 5.00
CA LEU A 76 -8.30 -14.84 3.63
C LEU A 76 -8.22 -13.66 2.67
N TRP A 77 -7.01 -13.21 2.39
CA TRP A 77 -6.75 -12.11 1.46
C TRP A 77 -5.42 -12.32 0.72
N VAL A 78 -5.23 -11.54 -0.34
CA VAL A 78 -3.96 -11.38 -1.04
C VAL A 78 -3.54 -9.92 -0.99
N ALA A 79 -2.33 -9.63 -0.51
CA ALA A 79 -1.83 -8.26 -0.56
C ALA A 79 -1.33 -7.96 -1.97
N ILE A 80 -1.73 -6.80 -2.48
CA ILE A 80 -1.34 -6.32 -3.80
C ILE A 80 -0.43 -5.09 -3.74
N TYR A 81 -0.42 -4.41 -2.60
CA TYR A 81 0.49 -3.32 -2.30
C TYR A 81 0.76 -3.24 -0.80
N LYS A 82 1.92 -2.69 -0.42
CA LYS A 82 2.29 -2.47 0.98
C LYS A 82 3.14 -1.22 1.14
N ILE A 83 2.92 -0.51 2.24
CA ILE A 83 3.73 0.61 2.69
C ILE A 83 4.49 0.15 3.93
N GLY A 84 5.80 -0.01 3.76
CA GLY A 84 6.68 -0.45 4.84
C GLY A 84 6.80 0.60 5.96
N PRO A 85 7.31 0.21 7.14
CA PRO A 85 7.50 1.14 8.26
C PRO A 85 8.48 2.28 7.93
N ASN A 86 9.35 2.08 6.94
CA ASN A 86 10.24 3.10 6.38
C ASN A 86 9.89 3.26 4.89
N PRO A 87 9.05 4.25 4.53
CA PRO A 87 8.70 4.51 3.14
C PRO A 87 9.91 5.07 2.38
N PRO A 88 9.92 5.00 1.04
CA PRO A 88 11.01 5.55 0.24
C PRO A 88 11.07 7.08 0.37
N ASP A 89 12.28 7.63 0.43
CA ASP A 89 12.49 9.07 0.32
C ASP A 89 12.29 9.50 -1.14
N TRP A 90 11.33 10.41 -1.38
CA TRP A 90 11.07 10.95 -2.71
C TRP A 90 12.09 12.02 -3.10
N PRO A 91 12.57 12.05 -4.36
CA PRO A 91 13.28 13.20 -4.89
C PRO A 91 12.46 14.49 -4.70
N MET A 92 13.12 15.62 -4.46
CA MET A 92 12.43 16.90 -4.26
C MET A 92 11.53 17.25 -5.45
N GLU A 93 11.95 16.92 -6.66
CA GLU A 93 11.23 17.21 -7.89
C GLU A 93 9.90 16.44 -8.04
N GLU A 94 9.68 15.40 -7.22
CA GLU A 94 8.42 14.65 -7.16
C GLU A 94 7.43 15.26 -6.15
N ILE A 95 7.92 16.05 -5.19
CA ILE A 95 7.13 16.63 -4.09
C ILE A 95 6.93 18.14 -4.25
N TYR A 96 7.86 18.81 -4.91
CA TYR A 96 7.89 20.26 -5.06
C TYR A 96 8.00 20.65 -6.52
N THR A 97 7.35 21.75 -6.86
CA THR A 97 7.46 22.38 -8.17
C THR A 97 8.86 22.97 -8.39
N ASP A 98 9.27 23.10 -9.65
CA ASP A 98 10.51 23.78 -10.02
C ASP A 98 10.60 25.21 -9.45
N GLU A 99 9.46 25.90 -9.33
CA GLU A 99 9.40 27.25 -8.76
C GLU A 99 9.61 27.26 -7.25
N GLU A 100 8.98 26.35 -6.50
CA GLU A 100 9.18 26.20 -5.06
C GLU A 100 10.66 25.90 -4.75
N ILE A 101 11.24 24.94 -5.47
CA ILE A 101 12.65 24.54 -5.32
C ILE A 101 13.58 25.71 -5.63
N ARG A 102 13.35 26.39 -6.76
CA ARG A 102 14.20 27.51 -7.19
C ARG A 102 14.11 28.67 -6.21
N THR A 103 12.93 28.99 -5.70
CA THR A 103 12.74 30.11 -4.77
C THR A 103 13.43 29.83 -3.44
N TRP A 104 13.26 28.61 -2.92
CA TRP A 104 13.94 28.17 -1.71
C TRP A 104 15.47 28.17 -1.87
N LYS A 105 16.02 27.55 -2.93
CA LYS A 105 17.48 27.50 -3.16
C LYS A 105 18.15 28.88 -3.33
N ASN A 106 17.39 29.93 -3.63
CA ASN A 106 17.92 31.30 -3.77
C ASN A 106 17.62 32.20 -2.55
N SER A 107 17.11 31.63 -1.46
CA SER A 107 16.76 32.34 -0.22
C SER A 107 17.93 32.39 0.77
N GLU A 108 17.90 33.32 1.73
CA GLU A 108 18.88 33.34 2.83
C GLU A 108 18.63 32.15 3.79
N GLU A 109 17.37 31.77 3.93
CA GLU A 109 16.87 30.65 4.74
C GLU A 109 17.48 29.30 4.32
N TYR A 110 17.74 29.09 3.03
CA TYR A 110 18.45 27.90 2.53
C TYR A 110 19.87 27.81 3.08
N GLU A 111 20.61 28.93 3.11
CA GLU A 111 21.96 29.00 3.66
C GLU A 111 21.96 28.84 5.19
N GLU A 112 20.86 29.20 5.85
CA GLU A 112 20.61 28.96 7.27
C GLU A 112 20.17 27.52 7.58
N GLY A 113 19.94 26.69 6.56
CA GLY A 113 19.57 25.28 6.69
C GLY A 113 18.09 25.03 6.97
N ILE A 114 17.21 25.99 6.70
CA ILE A 114 15.76 25.84 6.80
C ILE A 114 15.27 24.95 5.67
N CYS A 115 14.43 23.96 5.99
CA CYS A 115 13.86 23.04 5.01
C CYS A 115 12.78 23.72 4.15
N ILE A 116 12.56 23.19 2.94
CA ILE A 116 11.71 23.80 1.91
C ILE A 116 10.22 23.90 2.32
N ASP A 117 9.73 22.93 3.07
CA ASP A 117 8.38 22.91 3.66
C ASP A 117 8.20 23.98 4.73
N GLU A 118 9.19 24.19 5.59
CA GLU A 118 9.20 25.28 6.57
C GLU A 118 9.26 26.65 5.88
N PHE A 119 10.10 26.79 4.85
CA PHE A 119 10.24 28.03 4.08
C PHE A 119 8.94 28.45 3.38
N HIS A 120 8.26 27.51 2.73
CA HIS A 120 6.98 27.77 2.05
C HIS A 120 5.77 27.67 2.98
N GLN A 121 5.97 27.33 4.26
CA GLN A 121 4.91 27.14 5.25
C GLN A 121 3.85 26.12 4.79
N ILE A 122 4.30 25.03 4.18
CA ILE A 122 3.41 24.00 3.64
C ILE A 122 2.85 23.18 4.81
N ASP A 123 1.53 22.93 4.80
CA ASP A 123 0.89 22.10 5.80
C ASP A 123 1.45 20.66 5.73
N PRO A 124 1.84 20.03 6.86
CA PRO A 124 2.30 18.64 6.85
C PRO A 124 1.33 17.65 6.20
N ILE A 125 0.01 17.92 6.26
CA ILE A 125 -1.01 17.11 5.58
C ILE A 125 -0.91 17.28 4.06
N GLU A 126 -0.60 18.47 3.58
CA GLU A 126 -0.38 18.72 2.16
C GLU A 126 0.88 18.00 1.67
N ILE A 127 1.99 18.06 2.42
CA ILE A 127 3.20 17.29 2.09
C ILE A 127 2.89 15.80 2.00
N TYR A 128 2.16 15.26 2.98
CA TYR A 128 1.76 13.87 2.99
C TYR A 128 0.93 13.46 1.76
N GLU A 129 0.01 14.32 1.32
CA GLU A 129 -0.75 14.05 0.09
C GLU A 129 0.13 14.11 -1.17
N ARG A 130 1.09 15.04 -1.25
CA ARG A 130 2.04 15.08 -2.37
C ARG A 130 2.89 13.80 -2.43
N GLU A 131 3.28 13.25 -1.27
CA GLU A 131 3.97 11.95 -1.20
C GLU A 131 3.09 10.79 -1.70
N ILE A 132 1.80 10.78 -1.33
CA ILE A 132 0.83 9.79 -1.85
C ILE A 132 0.68 9.93 -3.37
N GLU A 133 0.61 11.15 -3.89
CA GLU A 133 0.51 11.40 -5.33
C GLU A 133 1.75 10.89 -6.09
N ALA A 134 2.95 11.09 -5.54
CA ALA A 134 4.19 10.53 -6.08
C ALA A 134 4.16 8.99 -6.06
N GLU A 135 3.71 8.38 -4.95
CA GLU A 135 3.52 6.93 -4.85
C GLU A 135 2.57 6.39 -5.92
N ILE A 136 1.43 7.06 -6.14
CA ILE A 136 0.44 6.70 -7.17
C ILE A 136 1.05 6.78 -8.56
N TYR A 137 1.82 7.84 -8.84
CA TYR A 137 2.43 8.05 -10.16
C TYR A 137 3.44 6.96 -10.52
N HIS A 138 4.25 6.51 -9.56
CA HIS A 138 5.25 5.46 -9.75
C HIS A 138 4.73 4.04 -9.51
N PHE A 139 3.47 3.90 -9.10
CA PHE A 139 2.86 2.62 -8.75
C PHE A 139 2.90 1.62 -9.90
N ASN A 140 3.34 0.41 -9.59
CA ASN A 140 3.23 -0.75 -10.46
C ASN A 140 2.91 -2.00 -9.64
N LEU A 141 2.08 -2.89 -10.19
CA LEU A 141 1.78 -4.18 -9.56
C LEU A 141 3.00 -5.10 -9.61
N ASP A 142 3.38 -5.61 -8.45
CA ASP A 142 4.34 -6.71 -8.33
C ASP A 142 3.61 -8.05 -8.52
N TRP A 143 3.43 -8.45 -9.78
CA TRP A 143 2.76 -9.70 -10.12
C TRP A 143 3.51 -10.95 -9.66
N GLU A 144 4.83 -10.88 -9.48
CA GLU A 144 5.61 -12.00 -8.94
C GLU A 144 5.19 -12.23 -7.48
N TRP A 145 5.22 -11.18 -6.66
CA TRP A 145 4.79 -11.26 -5.26
C TRP A 145 3.31 -11.61 -5.08
N ILE A 146 2.43 -11.10 -5.95
CA ILE A 146 1.00 -11.44 -5.92
C ILE A 146 0.78 -12.91 -6.26
N ASN A 147 1.41 -13.43 -7.31
CA ASN A 147 1.26 -14.83 -7.71
C ASN A 147 1.80 -15.79 -6.66
N ASP A 148 2.91 -15.48 -6.01
CA ASP A 148 3.47 -16.28 -4.90
C ASP A 148 2.47 -16.47 -3.74
N GLN A 149 1.65 -15.46 -3.47
CA GLN A 149 0.60 -15.53 -2.46
C GLN A 149 -0.61 -16.32 -2.96
N LEU A 150 -1.07 -16.06 -4.20
CA LEU A 150 -2.18 -16.80 -4.80
C LEU A 150 -1.87 -18.29 -4.89
N ASP A 151 -0.65 -18.67 -5.28
CA ASP A 151 -0.22 -20.08 -5.33
C ASP A 151 -0.44 -20.78 -3.99
N ARG A 152 -0.15 -20.13 -2.86
CA ARG A 152 -0.36 -20.73 -1.53
C ARG A 152 -1.83 -21.02 -1.24
N TRP A 153 -2.75 -20.24 -1.80
CA TRP A 153 -4.20 -20.42 -1.61
C TRP A 153 -4.80 -21.42 -2.59
N TYR A 154 -4.26 -21.48 -3.81
CA TYR A 154 -4.83 -22.25 -4.93
C TYR A 154 -4.03 -23.50 -5.33
N VAL A 155 -2.97 -23.87 -4.61
CA VAL A 155 -2.33 -25.19 -4.76
C VAL A 155 -3.33 -26.26 -4.36
N GLU A 156 -3.59 -27.21 -5.26
CA GLU A 156 -4.46 -28.36 -5.04
C GLU A 156 -4.08 -29.08 -3.74
N VAL A 157 -4.90 -28.93 -2.70
CA VAL A 157 -4.87 -29.83 -1.55
C VAL A 157 -5.56 -31.12 -2.00
N TYR A 158 -4.78 -32.04 -2.56
CA TYR A 158 -5.19 -33.43 -2.77
C TYR A 158 -5.38 -34.16 -1.44
#